data_AF-A0A819AFA3-F1
#
_entry.id   AF-A0A819AFA3-F1
#
_cell.length_a   1.000
_cell.length_b   1.000
_cell.length_c   1.000
_cell.angle_alpha   90.00
_cell.angle_beta   90.00
_cell.angle_gamma   90.00
#
_symmetry.space_group_name_H-M   'P 1'
#
loop_
_entity.id
_entity.type
_entity.pdbx_description
1 polymer ?
#
loop_
_entity_poly.entity_id
_entity_poly.type
_entity_poly.pdbx_seq_one_letter_code
_entity_poly.pdbx_strand_id
1 'polypeptide(L)'
;MASGEIIIKAQSLGDAKKEAFKLIGEPSDDIQVYWGKQNWNSQYVTGFECGSSQGRKLFRFDYDKNVGIHINVETGKHNQRQKYSIRFPGTEEDYYKIVTRLTKPDNKNGKEIYANIRSLPENCPI
;
A
#
# COMPACT_ATOMS: atom_id res chain seq x y z
N MET A 1 13.67 -20.68 -6.06
CA MET A 1 12.28 -20.90 -5.61
C MET A 1 11.55 -19.58 -5.80
N ALA A 2 10.49 -19.56 -6.61
CA ALA A 2 9.68 -18.37 -6.81
C ALA A 2 9.05 -17.99 -5.46
N SER A 3 9.34 -16.81 -4.93
CA SER A 3 8.71 -16.31 -3.71
C SER A 3 7.24 -16.07 -4.02
N GLY A 4 6.39 -17.04 -3.72
CA GLY A 4 4.93 -16.88 -3.76
C GLY A 4 4.52 -15.71 -2.88
N GLU A 5 3.43 -15.04 -3.25
CA GLU A 5 2.82 -14.00 -2.43
C GLU A 5 2.20 -14.62 -1.18
N ILE A 6 2.51 -14.04 -0.01
CA ILE A 6 1.96 -14.45 1.28
C ILE A 6 0.65 -13.70 1.50
N ILE A 7 -0.46 -14.44 1.64
CA ILE A 7 -1.79 -13.84 1.83
C ILE A 7 -2.08 -13.70 3.32
N ILE A 8 -2.44 -12.48 3.75
CA ILE A 8 -2.90 -12.17 5.10
C ILE A 8 -4.34 -11.66 5.00
N LYS A 9 -5.23 -12.12 5.89
CA LYS A 9 -6.61 -11.63 5.97
C LYS A 9 -6.75 -10.72 7.19
N ALA A 10 -7.27 -9.52 6.97
CA ALA A 10 -7.59 -8.55 8.00
C ALA A 10 -9.10 -8.27 8.00
N GLN A 11 -9.64 -7.85 9.16
CA GLN A 11 -11.07 -7.61 9.33
C GLN A 11 -11.51 -6.23 8.82
N SER A 12 -10.57 -5.30 8.71
CA SER A 12 -10.83 -3.90 8.36
C SER A 12 -9.62 -3.28 7.65
N LEU A 13 -9.81 -2.10 7.05
CA LEU A 13 -8.70 -1.27 6.56
C LEU A 13 -7.72 -0.92 7.70
N GLY A 14 -8.24 -0.58 8.88
CA GLY A 14 -7.42 -0.29 10.06
C GLY A 14 -6.48 -1.45 10.42
N ASP A 15 -7.01 -2.67 10.49
CA ASP A 15 -6.23 -3.87 10.79
C ASP A 15 -5.25 -4.20 9.67
N ALA A 16 -5.67 -4.05 8.41
CA ALA A 16 -4.82 -4.28 7.26
C ALA A 16 -3.62 -3.33 7.26
N LYS A 17 -3.83 -2.05 7.58
CA LYS A 17 -2.75 -1.06 7.74
C LYS A 17 -1.84 -1.41 8.91
N LYS A 18 -2.38 -1.82 10.06
CA LYS A 18 -1.58 -2.23 11.22
C LYS A 18 -0.65 -3.38 10.86
N GLU A 19 -1.17 -4.42 10.19
CA GLU A 19 -0.34 -5.54 9.71
C GLU A 19 0.68 -5.09 8.67
N ALA A 20 0.29 -4.24 7.72
CA ALA A 20 1.22 -3.72 6.73
C ALA A 20 2.37 -2.92 7.36
N PHE A 21 2.08 -2.08 8.35
CA PHE A 21 3.10 -1.30 9.05
C PHE A 21 4.01 -2.15 9.94
N LYS A 22 3.50 -3.25 10.52
CA LYS A 22 4.34 -4.24 11.21
C LYS A 22 5.34 -4.89 10.26
N LEU A 23 4.91 -5.23 9.04
CA LEU A 23 5.76 -5.87 8.03
C LEU A 23 6.79 -4.90 7.43
N ILE A 24 6.37 -3.68 7.11
CA ILE A 24 7.24 -2.68 6.48
C ILE A 24 8.23 -2.06 7.47
N GLY A 25 7.85 -1.99 8.75
CA GLY A 25 8.56 -1.24 9.80
C GLY A 25 8.60 0.25 9.50
N GLU A 26 9.55 0.96 10.11
CA GLU A 26 9.74 2.38 9.80
C GLU A 26 10.39 2.57 8.40
N PRO A 27 9.84 3.47 7.56
CA PRO A 27 10.45 3.80 6.28
C PRO A 27 11.76 4.59 6.48
N SER A 28 12.61 4.55 5.48
CA SER A 28 13.80 5.42 5.39
C SER A 28 13.42 6.85 4.99
N ASP A 29 14.37 7.77 5.06
CA ASP A 29 14.13 9.19 4.74
C ASP A 29 13.80 9.47 3.27
N ASP A 30 14.15 8.56 2.37
CA ASP A 30 14.04 8.69 0.91
C ASP A 30 12.69 8.23 0.34
N ILE A 31 11.59 8.42 1.08
CA ILE A 31 10.25 7.98 0.66
C ILE A 31 9.85 8.61 -0.67
N GLN A 32 9.55 7.75 -1.65
CA GLN A 32 9.03 8.10 -2.96
C GLN A 32 7.54 7.78 -3.06
N VAL A 33 6.81 8.62 -3.80
CA VAL A 33 5.40 8.39 -4.12
C VAL A 33 5.29 7.24 -5.12
N TYR A 34 4.37 6.30 -4.87
CA TYR A 34 4.08 5.21 -5.79
C TYR A 34 2.78 5.47 -6.54
N TRP A 35 2.90 5.76 -7.84
CA TRP A 35 1.79 5.94 -8.76
C TRP A 35 1.30 4.61 -9.30
N GLY A 36 0.00 4.50 -9.58
CA GLY A 36 -0.57 3.37 -10.30
C GLY A 36 0.15 3.16 -11.63
N LYS A 37 0.24 1.90 -12.06
CA LYS A 37 0.97 1.53 -13.29
C LYS A 37 0.06 1.02 -14.40
N GLN A 38 -1.21 0.80 -14.12
CA GLN A 38 -2.19 0.36 -15.10
C GLN A 38 -2.97 1.57 -15.60
N ASN A 39 -3.47 1.52 -16.84
CA ASN A 39 -4.13 2.67 -17.47
C ASN A 39 -5.26 3.25 -16.60
N TRP A 40 -6.04 2.38 -15.93
CA TRP A 40 -7.18 2.79 -15.10
C TRP A 40 -6.80 3.47 -13.78
N ASN A 41 -5.56 3.28 -13.28
CA ASN A 41 -5.09 3.88 -12.03
C ASN A 41 -3.81 4.72 -12.15
N SER A 42 -3.30 4.95 -13.37
CA SER A 42 -2.03 5.65 -13.61
C SER A 42 -2.01 7.09 -13.08
N GLN A 43 -3.17 7.74 -13.02
CA GLN A 43 -3.38 9.07 -12.48
C GLN A 43 -3.44 9.12 -10.95
N TYR A 44 -3.46 7.98 -10.26
CA TYR A 44 -3.62 7.92 -8.81
C TYR A 44 -2.34 7.52 -8.08
N VAL A 45 -2.08 8.19 -6.96
CA VAL A 45 -1.15 7.72 -5.94
C VAL A 45 -1.78 6.52 -5.23
N THR A 46 -1.10 5.38 -5.30
CA THR A 46 -1.55 4.13 -4.67
C THR A 46 -0.75 3.80 -3.43
N GLY A 47 0.40 4.43 -3.21
CA GLY A 47 1.18 4.24 -1.99
C GLY A 47 2.55 4.90 -2.04
N PHE A 48 3.54 4.26 -1.43
CA PHE A 48 4.91 4.75 -1.38
C PHE A 48 5.93 3.61 -1.46
N GLU A 49 7.15 3.97 -1.85
CA GLU A 49 8.31 3.08 -1.74
C GLU A 49 9.54 3.80 -1.19
N CYS A 50 10.44 3.06 -0.56
CA CYS A 50 11.71 3.59 -0.09
C CYS A 50 12.81 2.52 -0.10
N GLY A 51 14.06 2.96 -0.19
CA GLY A 51 15.23 2.10 -0.13
C GLY A 51 15.79 2.03 1.28
N SER A 52 15.94 0.82 1.82
CA SER A 52 16.59 0.62 3.13
C SER A 52 17.85 -0.23 3.01
N SER A 53 18.68 -0.24 4.05
CA SER A 53 19.78 -1.21 4.19
C SER A 53 19.31 -2.67 4.13
N GLN A 54 18.02 -2.92 4.41
CA GLN A 54 17.34 -4.21 4.31
C GLN A 54 16.70 -4.46 2.93
N GLY A 55 16.85 -3.52 1.99
CA GLY A 55 16.29 -3.59 0.63
C GLY A 55 15.07 -2.70 0.44
N ARG A 56 14.32 -2.98 -0.63
CA ARG A 56 13.14 -2.18 -1.01
C ARG A 56 12.03 -2.40 0.01
N LYS A 57 11.36 -1.31 0.36
CA LYS A 57 10.10 -1.33 1.11
C LYS A 57 9.02 -0.68 0.23
N LEU A 58 7.95 -1.41 -0.04
CA LEU A 58 6.82 -0.93 -0.83
C LEU A 58 5.55 -1.13 -0.01
N PHE A 59 4.71 -0.10 0.05
CA PHE A 59 3.32 -0.18 0.47
C PHE A 59 2.48 0.36 -0.66
N ARG A 60 1.46 -0.37 -1.12
CA ARG A 60 0.44 0.18 -2.02
C ARG A 60 -0.92 -0.44 -1.81
N PHE A 61 -1.96 0.37 -2.01
CA PHE A 61 -3.31 -0.12 -2.24
C PHE A 61 -3.42 -0.67 -3.65
N ASP A 62 -4.13 -1.78 -3.79
CA ASP A 62 -4.38 -2.44 -5.06
C ASP A 62 -5.83 -2.97 -5.07
N TYR A 63 -6.36 -3.21 -6.27
CA TYR A 63 -7.70 -3.77 -6.44
C TYR A 63 -7.68 -4.82 -7.55
N ASP A 64 -8.25 -5.98 -7.25
CA ASP A 64 -8.53 -7.04 -8.22
C ASP A 64 -9.97 -7.50 -8.04
N LYS A 65 -10.70 -7.68 -9.14
CA LYS A 65 -12.13 -8.05 -9.12
C LYS A 65 -12.45 -9.36 -8.39
N ASN A 66 -11.50 -10.29 -8.31
CA ASN A 66 -11.68 -11.60 -7.67
C ASN A 66 -11.24 -11.59 -6.20
N VAL A 67 -10.37 -10.64 -5.84
CA VAL A 67 -9.76 -10.54 -4.49
C VAL A 67 -10.40 -9.44 -3.65
N GLY A 68 -10.89 -8.39 -4.31
CA GLY A 68 -11.26 -7.13 -3.69
C GLY A 68 -10.06 -6.22 -3.45
N ILE A 69 -10.29 -5.15 -2.69
CA ILE A 69 -9.24 -4.23 -2.26
C ILE A 69 -8.26 -4.93 -1.31
N HIS A 70 -6.97 -4.63 -1.46
CA HIS A 70 -5.93 -5.16 -0.60
C HIS A 70 -4.72 -4.21 -0.52
N ILE A 71 -3.87 -4.44 0.48
CA ILE A 71 -2.58 -3.76 0.60
C ILE A 71 -1.49 -4.74 0.17
N ASN A 72 -0.70 -4.33 -0.82
CA ASN A 72 0.50 -5.03 -1.24
C ASN A 72 1.70 -4.46 -0.50
N VAL A 73 2.42 -5.33 0.21
CA VAL A 73 3.68 -5.00 0.90
C VAL A 73 4.81 -5.80 0.29
N GLU A 74 5.90 -5.12 -0.10
CA GLU A 74 7.14 -5.79 -0.47
C GLU A 74 8.28 -5.36 0.45
N THR A 75 9.04 -6.31 0.96
CA THR A 75 10.23 -6.06 1.79
C THR A 75 11.40 -6.94 1.34
N GLY A 76 12.63 -6.46 1.47
CA GLY A 76 13.83 -7.26 1.23
C GLY A 76 14.62 -6.91 -0.05
N LYS A 77 15.74 -7.62 -0.25
CA LYS A 77 16.68 -7.40 -1.36
C LYS A 77 16.47 -8.40 -2.49
N HIS A 78 16.40 -7.90 -3.72
CA HIS A 78 16.42 -8.70 -4.96
C HIS A 78 15.65 -10.03 -4.85
N ASN A 79 16.38 -11.15 -4.88
CA ASN A 79 15.85 -12.52 -4.92
C ASN A 79 15.34 -13.02 -3.55
N GLN A 80 15.52 -12.26 -2.48
CA GLN A 80 15.03 -12.53 -1.12
C GLN A 80 13.81 -11.67 -0.77
N ARG A 81 13.23 -10.97 -1.76
CA ARG A 81 12.09 -10.10 -1.53
C ARG A 81 10.87 -10.93 -1.12
N GLN A 82 10.29 -10.57 0.02
CA GLN A 82 9.02 -11.10 0.49
C GLN A 82 7.90 -10.20 -0.04
N LYS A 83 6.82 -10.82 -0.51
CA LYS A 83 5.64 -10.14 -1.03
C LYS A 83 4.44 -10.59 -0.22
N TYR A 84 3.65 -9.63 0.25
CA TYR A 84 2.48 -9.86 1.05
C TYR A 84 1.27 -9.19 0.39
N SER A 85 0.14 -9.89 0.37
CA SER A 85 -1.17 -9.34 0.00
C SER A 85 -2.08 -9.41 1.22
N ILE A 86 -2.37 -8.24 1.80
CA ILE A 86 -3.19 -8.10 3.00
C ILE A 86 -4.60 -7.71 2.55
N ARG A 87 -5.49 -8.69 2.56
CA ARG A 87 -6.87 -8.59 2.07
C ARG A 87 -7.79 -8.18 3.20
N PHE A 88 -8.73 -7.29 2.91
CA PHE A 88 -9.74 -6.83 3.86
C PHE A 88 -11.06 -6.54 3.12
N PRO A 89 -12.20 -6.48 3.83
CA PRO A 89 -13.48 -6.15 3.20
C PRO A 89 -13.44 -4.75 2.54
N GLY A 90 -13.90 -4.67 1.30
CA GLY A 90 -14.07 -3.41 0.58
C GLY A 90 -14.33 -3.64 -0.92
N THR A 91 -14.90 -2.63 -1.54
CA THR A 91 -15.33 -2.60 -2.94
C THR A 91 -14.32 -1.89 -3.84
N GLU A 92 -14.58 -1.88 -5.15
CA GLU A 92 -13.82 -1.05 -6.09
C GLU A 92 -13.99 0.45 -5.78
N GLU A 93 -15.20 0.85 -5.37
CA GLU A 93 -15.49 2.23 -4.99
C GLU A 93 -14.64 2.67 -3.80
N ASP A 94 -14.45 1.79 -2.82
CA ASP A 94 -13.59 2.04 -1.65
C ASP A 94 -12.14 2.25 -2.05
N TYR A 95 -11.66 1.45 -3.00
CA TYR A 95 -10.33 1.64 -3.56
C TYR A 95 -10.19 3.04 -4.16
N TYR A 96 -11.14 3.47 -5.01
CA TYR A 96 -11.08 4.81 -5.61
C TYR A 96 -11.18 5.93 -4.58
N LYS A 97 -12.01 5.78 -3.54
CA LYS A 97 -12.09 6.75 -2.42
C LYS A 97 -10.74 6.90 -1.72
N ILE A 98 -10.06 5.78 -1.45
CA ILE A 98 -8.73 5.78 -0.82
C ILE A 98 -7.70 6.46 -1.73
N VAL A 99 -7.55 5.99 -2.98
CA VAL A 99 -6.48 6.51 -3.84
C VAL A 99 -6.73 7.95 -4.29
N THR A 100 -7.99 8.38 -4.42
CA THR A 100 -8.33 9.79 -4.64
C THR A 100 -7.93 10.65 -3.44
N ARG A 101 -8.15 10.17 -2.22
CA ARG A 101 -7.74 10.90 -1.01
C ARG A 101 -6.22 11.01 -0.87
N LEU A 102 -5.48 10.02 -1.35
CA LEU A 102 -4.01 10.06 -1.44
C LEU A 102 -3.54 10.98 -2.57
N THR A 103 -4.30 11.04 -3.66
CA THR A 103 -3.99 11.85 -4.85
C THR A 103 -4.54 13.27 -4.68
N LYS A 104 -3.93 14.05 -3.78
CA LYS A 104 -4.19 15.50 -3.68
C LYS A 104 -3.13 16.29 -4.45
N PRO A 105 -3.45 17.47 -5.00
CA PRO A 105 -2.50 18.30 -5.74
C PRO A 105 -1.22 18.61 -4.95
N ASP A 106 -1.34 18.70 -3.63
CA ASP A 106 -0.25 19.07 -2.73
C ASP A 106 0.58 17.87 -2.27
N ASN A 107 0.08 16.65 -2.42
CA ASN A 107 0.74 15.42 -2.00
C ASN A 107 1.81 14.98 -3.02
N LYS A 108 2.85 15.82 -3.19
CA LYS A 108 3.94 15.56 -4.14
C LYS A 108 5.14 14.88 -3.50
N ASN A 109 5.21 14.81 -2.16
CA ASN A 109 6.32 14.16 -1.47
C ASN A 109 5.90 12.85 -0.78
N GLY A 110 6.82 11.88 -0.72
CA GLY A 110 6.52 10.56 -0.17
C GLY A 110 6.29 10.58 1.35
N LYS A 111 6.86 11.54 2.08
CA LYS A 111 6.66 11.68 3.53
C LYS A 111 5.21 12.06 3.87
N GLU A 112 4.60 12.95 3.10
CA GLU A 112 3.18 13.30 3.19
C GLU A 112 2.29 12.11 2.84
N ILE A 113 2.62 11.36 1.78
CA ILE A 113 1.86 10.15 1.44
C ILE A 113 1.90 9.13 2.58
N TYR A 114 3.08 8.89 3.16
CA TYR A 114 3.21 8.03 4.33
C TYR A 114 2.34 8.51 5.51
N ALA A 115 2.40 9.80 5.83
CA ALA A 115 1.60 10.40 6.90
C ALA A 115 0.08 10.29 6.61
N ASN A 116 -0.32 10.52 5.36
CA ASN A 116 -1.71 10.41 4.92
C ASN A 116 -2.24 8.97 5.01
N ILE A 117 -1.44 7.98 4.63
CA ILE A 117 -1.81 6.57 4.78
C ILE A 117 -1.96 6.20 6.25
N ARG A 118 -1.03 6.64 7.12
CA ARG A 118 -1.15 6.44 8.57
C ARG A 118 -2.43 7.06 9.12
N SER A 119 -2.79 8.26 8.67
CA SER A 119 -3.96 9.00 9.14
C SER A 119 -5.29 8.61 8.50
N LEU A 120 -5.31 7.72 7.50
CA LEU A 120 -6.57 7.19 6.95
C LEU A 120 -7.43 6.63 8.10
N PRO A 121 -8.75 6.91 8.14
CA PRO A 121 -9.62 6.38 9.18
C PRO A 121 -9.60 4.84 9.19
N GLU A 122 -9.67 4.23 10.38
CA GLU A 122 -9.71 2.76 10.54
C GLU A 122 -10.97 2.17 9.90
N ASN A 123 -12.08 2.89 10.10
CA ASN A 123 -13.35 2.71 9.42
C ASN A 123 -13.43 3.84 8.39
N CYS A 124 -12.80 3.70 7.23
CA CYS A 124 -13.19 4.57 6.13
C CYS A 124 -14.67 4.24 5.88
N PRO A 125 -15.61 5.18 6.09
CA PRO A 125 -16.97 4.94 5.69
C PRO A 125 -16.92 4.72 4.18
N ILE A 126 -17.20 3.47 3.84
CA ILE A 126 -17.53 2.99 2.51
C ILE A 126 -18.75 3.79 2.06
#